data_AF-A0A942VAD8-F1
#
_entry.id   AF-A0A942VAD8-F1
#
_cell.length_a   1.000
_cell.length_b   1.000
_cell.length_c   1.000
_cell.angle_alpha   90.00
_cell.angle_beta   90.00
_cell.angle_gamma   90.00
#
_symmetry.space_group_name_H-M   'P 1'
#
loop_
_entity.id
_entity.type
_entity.pdbx_description
1 polymer ?
#
loop_
_entity_poly.entity_id
_entity_poly.type
_entity_poly.pdbx_seq_one_letter_code
_entity_poly.pdbx_strand_id
1 'polypeptide(L)'
;MSLKNYLKLDLKHKTKHKVITLGYALAVTFAFILSLTNNNYVEASVSKNERLDYLMIENSVASNLSNPETIYPESSVDNIKTLFSMISSFVKEKNVDQEITVKSGDTLISLLNDLGLNRQEANDIYYKLKKHYDPRDLRAGEKIKVQTVVDTQTQEIIALNSITIQPKAGERLVITQAEDGDFTVNKEKDELIEEVNSATGSIEGTLSHSMQKQGVPSRVVNNFIQIFAYSVDFRRDVRRGDKFEIIYENKISPDGKVVQSGDIIYAGLILRKEKIGLYRYKDRHGNTEYYDEKGLAMKKTLYKMPLNYAARISSPFGKRYHPILKHYRIHWGVDYAAPMGTPILAGGDGVVQVAKYNGAYGNYVKIRHNSEFSTAYGHMKGFARGMKPGKRVKQGQVIGYVGSTGRSTGPHVHYEVVRNGRRVNPRTIKASAGENLAGVHLKKFKQMVAEVKSSYQNMFAQNEAPQKVAKK
;
A
#
# COMPACT_ATOMS: atom_id res chain seq x y z
N MET A 1 48.01 -29.51 -64.21
CA MET A 1 46.55 -29.66 -64.00
C MET A 1 46.20 -28.93 -62.71
N SER A 2 45.50 -27.79 -62.78
CA SER A 2 45.01 -27.09 -61.57
C SER A 2 43.59 -27.56 -61.31
N LEU A 3 43.37 -28.29 -60.20
CA LEU A 3 42.02 -28.56 -59.69
C LEU A 3 41.63 -27.41 -58.76
N LYS A 4 40.69 -26.56 -59.18
CA LYS A 4 40.00 -25.61 -58.29
C LYS A 4 38.71 -26.26 -57.80
N ASN A 5 38.66 -26.59 -56.50
CA ASN A 5 37.43 -27.03 -55.83
C ASN A 5 36.91 -25.88 -54.97
N TYR A 6 35.61 -25.55 -55.11
CA TYR A 6 34.94 -24.52 -54.32
C TYR A 6 33.91 -25.16 -53.39
N LEU A 7 33.91 -24.77 -52.12
CA LEU A 7 32.88 -25.13 -51.14
C LEU A 7 31.82 -24.01 -51.10
N LYS A 8 30.54 -24.33 -51.34
CA LYS A 8 29.41 -23.39 -51.19
C LYS A 8 28.54 -23.83 -50.01
N LEU A 9 28.39 -22.96 -49.01
CA LEU A 9 27.52 -23.14 -47.85
C LEU A 9 26.42 -22.07 -47.88
N ASP A 10 25.17 -22.49 -47.80
CA ASP A 10 23.99 -21.62 -47.80
C ASP A 10 23.41 -21.56 -46.37
N LEU A 11 23.32 -20.36 -45.76
CA LEU A 11 23.04 -20.18 -44.33
C LEU A 11 22.00 -19.09 -44.05
N LYS A 12 21.02 -19.38 -43.16
CA LYS A 12 19.85 -18.53 -42.86
C LYS A 12 20.15 -17.33 -41.94
N HIS A 13 19.30 -16.31 -42.05
CA HIS A 13 19.56 -14.87 -41.83
C HIS A 13 19.59 -14.30 -40.39
N LYS A 14 19.39 -15.09 -39.32
CA LYS A 14 19.14 -14.54 -37.95
C LYS A 14 20.32 -14.54 -36.97
N THR A 15 21.51 -14.96 -37.40
CA THR A 15 22.74 -14.95 -36.59
C THR A 15 23.92 -14.43 -37.42
N LYS A 16 23.67 -13.40 -38.25
CA LYS A 16 24.63 -12.88 -39.25
C LYS A 16 26.04 -12.69 -38.68
N HIS A 17 26.20 -12.06 -37.51
CA HIS A 17 27.53 -11.79 -36.95
C HIS A 17 28.23 -13.02 -36.36
N LYS A 18 27.51 -13.87 -35.62
CA LYS A 18 28.06 -15.11 -35.01
C LYS A 18 28.38 -16.18 -36.05
N VAL A 19 27.58 -16.27 -37.11
CA VAL A 19 27.78 -17.26 -38.18
C VAL A 19 28.89 -16.84 -39.14
N ILE A 20 29.03 -15.55 -39.44
CA ILE A 20 30.15 -15.04 -40.24
C ILE A 20 31.48 -15.21 -39.48
N THR A 21 31.52 -14.90 -38.17
CA THR A 21 32.73 -15.11 -37.36
C THR A 21 33.08 -16.59 -37.19
N LEU A 22 32.10 -17.48 -36.97
CA LEU A 22 32.34 -18.92 -36.86
C LEU A 22 32.78 -19.52 -38.21
N GLY A 23 32.15 -19.11 -39.32
CA GLY A 23 32.54 -19.53 -40.67
C GLY A 23 33.95 -19.06 -41.04
N TYR A 24 34.32 -17.84 -40.65
CA TYR A 24 35.66 -17.30 -40.85
C TYR A 24 36.71 -18.02 -39.99
N ALA A 25 36.40 -18.26 -38.71
CA ALA A 25 37.28 -19.01 -37.81
C ALA A 25 37.51 -20.45 -38.29
N LEU A 26 36.47 -21.12 -38.79
CA LEU A 26 36.56 -22.45 -39.39
C LEU A 26 37.36 -22.46 -40.69
N ALA A 27 37.18 -21.46 -41.56
CA ALA A 27 37.95 -21.36 -42.80
C ALA A 27 39.45 -21.11 -42.53
N VAL A 28 39.77 -20.26 -41.56
CA VAL A 28 41.15 -19.96 -41.14
C VAL A 28 41.81 -21.18 -40.47
N THR A 29 41.09 -21.88 -39.59
CA THR A 29 41.60 -23.13 -38.97
C THR A 29 41.78 -24.25 -40.00
N PHE A 30 40.89 -24.38 -40.97
CA PHE A 30 41.02 -25.37 -42.04
C PHE A 30 42.19 -25.06 -42.99
N ALA A 31 42.39 -23.79 -43.37
CA ALA A 31 43.56 -23.34 -44.15
C ALA A 31 44.88 -23.57 -43.39
N PHE A 32 44.88 -23.37 -42.07
CA PHE A 32 46.03 -23.64 -41.19
C PHE A 32 46.37 -25.14 -41.12
N ILE A 33 45.36 -26.01 -40.97
CA ILE A 33 45.56 -27.48 -40.97
C ILE A 33 46.10 -27.96 -42.33
N LEU A 34 45.60 -27.41 -43.45
CA LEU A 34 46.10 -27.71 -44.80
C LEU A 34 47.54 -27.23 -45.03
N SER A 35 47.92 -26.09 -44.46
CA SER A 35 49.30 -25.58 -44.50
C SER A 35 50.26 -26.47 -43.72
N LEU A 36 49.86 -26.93 -42.53
CA LEU A 36 50.65 -27.82 -41.66
C LEU A 36 50.91 -29.21 -42.26
N THR A 37 49.98 -29.70 -43.09
CA THR A 37 50.03 -31.07 -43.63
C THR A 37 50.78 -31.19 -44.96
N ASN A 38 50.91 -30.11 -45.73
CA ASN A 38 51.45 -30.15 -47.10
C ASN A 38 52.63 -29.20 -47.37
N ASN A 39 53.18 -28.49 -46.37
CA ASN A 39 54.30 -27.54 -46.54
C ASN A 39 54.07 -26.50 -47.65
N ASN A 40 52.81 -26.03 -47.79
CA ASN A 40 52.42 -25.07 -48.82
C ASN A 40 51.97 -23.75 -48.20
N TYR A 41 52.23 -22.65 -48.91
CA TYR A 41 51.66 -21.34 -48.64
C TYR A 41 50.18 -21.35 -49.07
N VAL A 42 49.28 -21.11 -48.12
CA VAL A 42 47.82 -21.03 -48.37
C VAL A 42 47.37 -19.61 -48.04
N GLU A 43 46.72 -18.94 -49.00
CA GLU A 43 46.19 -17.59 -48.82
C GLU A 43 44.65 -17.66 -48.83
N ALA A 44 44.01 -17.12 -47.79
CA ALA A 44 42.56 -17.06 -47.68
C ALA A 44 42.13 -15.59 -47.77
N SER A 45 41.20 -15.28 -48.68
CA SER A 45 40.67 -13.93 -48.84
C SER A 45 39.14 -13.92 -48.90
N VAL A 46 38.53 -12.82 -48.45
CA VAL A 46 37.08 -12.61 -48.52
C VAL A 46 36.83 -11.55 -49.57
N SER A 47 36.09 -11.92 -50.61
CA SER A 47 35.62 -10.98 -51.62
C SER A 47 34.22 -10.51 -51.26
N LYS A 48 34.01 -9.19 -51.29
CA LYS A 48 32.69 -8.56 -51.21
C LYS A 48 32.14 -8.42 -52.61
N ASN A 49 31.06 -9.12 -52.95
CA ASN A 49 30.34 -8.88 -54.19
C ASN A 49 28.83 -8.74 -53.92
N GLU A 50 28.17 -7.80 -54.61
CA GLU A 50 26.89 -7.18 -54.23
C GLU A 50 25.65 -8.10 -54.13
N ARG A 51 25.77 -9.42 -54.30
CA ARG A 51 24.61 -10.32 -54.23
C ARG A 51 24.74 -11.61 -53.41
N LEU A 52 25.92 -11.99 -52.92
CA LEU A 52 26.12 -13.11 -51.98
C LEU A 52 27.55 -13.03 -51.43
N ASP A 53 27.70 -13.12 -50.10
CA ASP A 53 29.01 -13.26 -49.45
C ASP A 53 29.44 -14.74 -49.52
N TYR A 54 30.56 -15.03 -50.19
CA TYR A 54 31.16 -16.38 -50.19
C TYR A 54 32.67 -16.31 -49.96
N LEU A 55 33.19 -17.29 -49.21
CA LEU A 55 34.62 -17.46 -48.91
C LEU A 55 35.33 -18.09 -50.12
N MET A 56 36.41 -17.46 -50.59
CA MET A 56 37.26 -17.98 -51.66
C MET A 56 38.61 -18.38 -51.05
N ILE A 57 39.03 -19.62 -51.24
CA ILE A 57 40.33 -20.12 -50.79
C ILE A 57 41.12 -20.49 -52.06
N GLU A 58 42.25 -19.81 -52.31
CA GLU A 58 43.15 -20.16 -53.40
C GLU A 58 44.43 -20.78 -52.83
N ASN A 59 44.83 -21.92 -53.40
CA ASN A 59 46.02 -22.66 -53.00
C ASN A 59 47.00 -22.66 -54.19
N SER A 60 48.15 -21.98 -54.05
CA SER A 60 49.20 -21.96 -55.08
C SER A 60 50.43 -22.71 -54.59
N VAL A 61 50.78 -23.79 -55.29
CA VAL A 61 51.94 -24.64 -54.98
C VAL A 61 53.18 -24.06 -55.67
N ALA A 62 54.13 -23.53 -54.90
CA ALA A 62 55.45 -23.18 -55.42
C ALA A 62 56.34 -24.43 -55.44
N SER A 63 56.59 -25.00 -56.62
CA SER A 63 57.51 -26.11 -56.80
C SER A 63 58.96 -25.62 -56.78
N ASN A 64 59.62 -25.77 -55.63
CA ASN A 64 61.06 -26.05 -55.45
C ASN A 64 61.57 -25.38 -54.17
N LEU A 65 61.66 -26.14 -53.07
CA LEU A 65 62.64 -25.91 -52.02
C LEU A 65 63.09 -27.26 -51.46
N SER A 66 64.34 -27.62 -51.73
CA SER A 66 65.07 -28.70 -51.11
C SER A 66 65.35 -28.33 -49.65
N ASN A 67 64.86 -29.15 -48.72
CA ASN A 67 64.87 -28.99 -47.25
C ASN A 67 64.17 -27.73 -46.72
N PRO A 68 62.97 -27.86 -46.11
CA PRO A 68 62.52 -26.89 -45.13
C PRO A 68 62.89 -27.44 -43.74
N GLU A 69 63.93 -26.87 -43.12
CA GLU A 69 63.90 -26.75 -41.67
C GLU A 69 62.56 -26.07 -41.31
N THR A 70 61.85 -26.63 -40.32
CA THR A 70 60.58 -26.08 -39.83
C THR A 70 60.88 -24.79 -39.06
N ILE A 71 61.20 -23.73 -39.79
CA ILE A 71 61.26 -22.37 -39.25
C ILE A 71 59.82 -21.88 -39.32
N TYR A 72 59.10 -22.00 -38.20
CA TYR A 72 57.94 -21.16 -37.99
C TYR A 72 58.49 -19.74 -37.81
N PRO A 73 58.27 -18.79 -38.75
CA PRO A 73 58.68 -17.43 -38.48
C PRO A 73 57.83 -16.91 -37.32
N GLU A 74 58.44 -16.22 -36.35
CA GLU A 74 57.74 -15.61 -35.21
C GLU A 74 56.53 -14.76 -35.65
N SER A 75 56.59 -14.21 -36.87
CA SER A 75 55.50 -13.49 -37.53
C SER A 75 54.21 -14.29 -37.66
N SER A 76 54.26 -15.62 -37.74
CA SER A 76 53.05 -16.47 -37.85
C SER A 76 52.28 -16.57 -36.52
N VAL A 77 52.98 -16.58 -35.39
CA VAL A 77 52.35 -16.58 -34.05
C VAL A 77 51.81 -15.19 -33.71
N ASP A 78 52.54 -14.14 -34.10
CA ASP A 78 52.06 -12.77 -33.96
C ASP A 78 50.87 -12.48 -34.86
N ASN A 79 50.83 -13.03 -36.07
CA ASN A 79 49.63 -12.97 -36.93
C ASN A 79 48.43 -13.66 -36.28
N ILE A 80 48.61 -14.80 -35.61
CA ILE A 80 47.52 -15.49 -34.86
C ILE A 80 47.07 -14.65 -33.66
N LYS A 81 48.00 -14.09 -32.88
CA LYS A 81 47.66 -13.18 -31.77
C LYS A 81 46.95 -11.92 -32.27
N THR A 82 47.37 -11.38 -33.41
CA THR A 82 46.78 -10.19 -34.01
C THR A 82 45.38 -10.50 -34.55
N LEU A 83 45.19 -11.64 -35.21
CA LEU A 83 43.87 -12.10 -35.69
C LEU A 83 42.93 -12.43 -34.53
N PHE A 84 43.43 -13.10 -33.48
CA PHE A 84 42.68 -13.35 -32.25
C PHE A 84 42.35 -12.05 -31.53
N SER A 85 43.26 -11.07 -31.48
CA SER A 85 43.03 -9.74 -30.93
C SER A 85 42.02 -8.94 -31.75
N MET A 86 42.02 -9.07 -33.07
CA MET A 86 41.01 -8.47 -33.96
C MET A 86 39.65 -9.11 -33.67
N ILE A 87 39.54 -10.44 -33.68
CA ILE A 87 38.28 -11.15 -33.41
C ILE A 87 37.75 -10.84 -32.00
N SER A 88 38.62 -10.78 -30.99
CA SER A 88 38.23 -10.40 -29.62
C SER A 88 38.00 -8.90 -29.43
N SER A 89 38.44 -8.05 -30.37
CA SER A 89 38.11 -6.62 -30.40
C SER A 89 36.75 -6.30 -31.04
N PHE A 90 36.12 -7.27 -31.73
CA PHE A 90 34.94 -7.02 -32.56
C PHE A 90 33.60 -6.99 -31.82
N VAL A 91 33.50 -7.48 -30.58
CA VAL A 91 32.29 -7.26 -29.76
C VAL A 91 32.71 -7.11 -28.30
N LYS A 92 32.90 -5.86 -27.88
CA LYS A 92 33.00 -5.55 -26.45
C LYS A 92 31.58 -5.29 -25.96
N GLU A 93 31.00 -6.28 -25.31
CA GLU A 93 29.67 -6.20 -24.72
C GLU A 93 29.72 -5.50 -23.35
N LYS A 94 28.69 -4.70 -23.04
CA LYS A 94 28.55 -4.09 -21.71
C LYS A 94 27.11 -4.17 -21.23
N ASN A 95 26.93 -4.58 -19.97
CA ASN A 95 25.65 -4.47 -19.30
C ASN A 95 25.34 -3.01 -18.97
N VAL A 96 24.16 -2.54 -19.35
CA VAL A 96 23.69 -1.18 -19.13
C VAL A 96 22.33 -1.22 -18.45
N ASP A 97 22.26 -0.59 -17.29
CA ASP A 97 21.01 -0.32 -16.57
C ASP A 97 20.42 1.01 -17.06
N GLN A 98 19.17 0.98 -17.51
CA GLN A 98 18.43 2.13 -17.97
C GLN A 98 17.14 2.27 -17.16
N GLU A 99 16.69 3.51 -16.96
CA GLU A 99 15.41 3.82 -16.32
C GLU A 99 14.55 4.65 -17.27
N ILE A 100 13.40 4.11 -17.66
CA ILE A 100 12.46 4.73 -18.59
C ILE A 100 11.29 5.28 -17.77
N THR A 101 10.94 6.54 -18.00
CA THR A 101 9.76 7.16 -17.38
C THR A 101 8.61 7.13 -18.38
N VAL A 102 7.49 6.52 -17.99
CA VAL A 102 6.27 6.42 -18.80
C VAL A 102 5.70 7.83 -19.00
N LYS A 103 5.45 8.23 -20.25
CA LYS A 103 4.83 9.52 -20.62
C LYS A 103 3.35 9.34 -20.94
N SER A 104 2.64 10.46 -21.04
CA SER A 104 1.23 10.44 -21.44
C SER A 104 1.10 9.95 -22.88
N GLY A 105 0.28 8.92 -23.12
CA GLY A 105 0.08 8.30 -24.43
C GLY A 105 0.95 7.07 -24.69
N ASP A 106 1.92 6.78 -23.82
CA ASP A 106 2.76 5.59 -23.95
C ASP A 106 1.95 4.32 -23.65
N THR A 107 2.29 3.25 -24.37
CA THR A 107 1.83 1.89 -24.11
C THR A 107 3.03 1.01 -23.80
N LEU A 108 2.84 -0.11 -23.10
CA LEU A 108 3.95 -1.06 -22.90
C LEU A 108 4.58 -1.46 -24.24
N ILE A 109 3.77 -1.72 -25.26
CA ILE A 109 4.26 -2.11 -26.58
C ILE A 109 5.09 -1.01 -27.23
N SER A 110 4.66 0.26 -27.15
CA SER A 110 5.45 1.37 -27.73
C SER A 110 6.77 1.55 -26.99
N LEU A 111 6.77 1.47 -25.66
CA LEU A 111 8.00 1.55 -24.86
C LEU A 111 8.99 0.44 -25.19
N LEU A 112 8.51 -0.79 -25.43
CA LEU A 112 9.37 -1.91 -25.84
C LEU A 112 9.90 -1.75 -27.26
N ASN A 113 9.09 -1.22 -28.18
CA ASN A 113 9.56 -0.94 -29.54
C ASN A 113 10.63 0.16 -29.55
N ASP A 114 10.49 1.19 -28.71
CA ASP A 114 11.48 2.26 -28.57
C ASP A 114 12.82 1.75 -28.00
N LEU A 115 12.78 0.65 -27.25
CA LEU A 115 13.96 -0.11 -26.80
C LEU A 115 14.56 -1.02 -27.88
N GLY A 116 14.00 -1.04 -29.09
CA GLY A 116 14.47 -1.86 -30.19
C GLY A 116 13.93 -3.29 -30.21
N LEU A 117 12.97 -3.64 -29.34
CA LEU A 117 12.30 -4.95 -29.44
C LEU A 117 11.38 -4.96 -30.65
N ASN A 118 11.31 -6.11 -31.33
CA ASN A 118 10.39 -6.26 -32.43
C ASN A 118 8.94 -6.46 -31.94
N ARG A 119 7.98 -6.26 -32.85
CA ARG A 119 6.55 -6.33 -32.53
C ARG A 119 6.12 -7.69 -31.97
N GLN A 120 6.79 -8.78 -32.32
CA GLN A 120 6.46 -10.11 -31.80
C GLN A 120 6.90 -10.24 -30.35
N GLU A 121 8.14 -9.89 -30.04
CA GLU A 121 8.68 -9.90 -28.67
C GLU A 121 7.88 -8.98 -27.74
N ALA A 122 7.54 -7.78 -28.20
CA ALA A 122 6.72 -6.84 -27.44
C ALA A 122 5.32 -7.41 -27.12
N ASN A 123 4.70 -8.15 -28.06
CA ASN A 123 3.44 -8.82 -27.82
C ASN A 123 3.57 -10.00 -26.85
N ASP A 124 4.64 -10.79 -26.95
CA ASP A 124 4.86 -11.93 -26.07
C ASP A 124 5.05 -11.48 -24.63
N ILE A 125 5.86 -10.43 -24.41
CA ILE A 125 6.02 -9.78 -23.10
C ILE A 125 4.67 -9.25 -22.60
N TYR A 126 3.91 -8.56 -23.45
CA TYR A 126 2.59 -8.03 -23.09
C TYR A 126 1.65 -9.12 -22.58
N TYR A 127 1.50 -10.24 -23.30
CA TYR A 127 0.57 -11.30 -22.91
C TYR A 127 1.02 -12.06 -21.66
N LYS A 128 2.32 -12.19 -21.44
CA LYS A 128 2.83 -12.82 -20.21
C LYS A 128 2.68 -11.93 -19.02
N LEU A 129 3.00 -10.64 -19.15
CA LEU A 129 2.80 -9.66 -18.10
C LEU A 129 1.31 -9.56 -17.72
N LYS A 130 0.41 -9.58 -18.73
CA LYS A 130 -1.05 -9.52 -18.53
C LYS A 130 -1.61 -10.59 -17.58
N LYS A 131 -0.92 -11.72 -17.40
CA LYS A 131 -1.31 -12.75 -16.43
C LYS A 131 -1.11 -12.31 -14.96
N HIS A 132 -0.23 -11.34 -14.72
CA HIS A 132 0.14 -10.86 -13.39
C HIS A 132 -0.27 -9.41 -13.12
N TYR A 133 -0.31 -8.58 -14.17
CA TYR A 133 -0.61 -7.15 -14.12
C TYR A 133 -1.13 -6.68 -15.48
N ASP A 134 -2.24 -5.93 -15.52
CA ASP A 134 -2.77 -5.41 -16.78
C ASP A 134 -1.83 -4.29 -17.28
N PRO A 135 -1.14 -4.45 -18.43
CA PRO A 135 -0.20 -3.43 -18.90
C PRO A 135 -0.86 -2.08 -19.23
N ARG A 136 -2.20 -2.03 -19.31
CA ARG A 136 -2.97 -0.79 -19.48
C ARG A 136 -3.08 0.03 -18.19
N ASP A 137 -2.74 -0.56 -17.05
CA ASP A 137 -2.69 0.15 -15.76
C ASP A 137 -1.41 0.97 -15.58
N LEU A 138 -0.46 0.93 -16.53
CA LEU A 138 0.76 1.74 -16.51
C LEU A 138 0.40 3.22 -16.55
N ARG A 139 0.91 3.99 -15.57
CA ARG A 139 0.59 5.41 -15.42
C ARG A 139 1.76 6.29 -15.85
N ALA A 140 1.42 7.45 -16.42
CA ALA A 140 2.41 8.49 -16.67
C ALA A 140 3.16 8.86 -15.38
N GLY A 141 4.48 8.91 -15.45
CA GLY A 141 5.39 9.13 -14.33
C GLY A 141 5.93 7.85 -13.68
N GLU A 142 5.40 6.67 -14.00
CA GLU A 142 5.97 5.40 -13.54
C GLU A 142 7.34 5.15 -14.18
N LYS A 143 8.23 4.49 -13.41
CA LYS A 143 9.60 4.20 -13.82
C LYS A 143 9.75 2.70 -14.10
N ILE A 144 10.22 2.37 -15.29
CA ILE A 144 10.51 1.00 -15.73
C ILE A 144 12.02 0.86 -15.79
N LYS A 145 12.58 -0.09 -15.05
CA LYS A 145 14.01 -0.39 -15.11
C LYS A 145 14.26 -1.45 -16.17
N VAL A 146 15.26 -1.24 -17.00
CA VAL A 146 15.60 -2.14 -18.09
C VAL A 146 17.09 -2.42 -18.03
N GLN A 147 17.45 -3.69 -18.06
CA GLN A 147 18.83 -4.14 -18.15
C GLN A 147 19.06 -4.71 -19.53
N THR A 148 20.01 -4.13 -20.26
CA THR A 148 20.36 -4.53 -21.63
C THR A 148 21.84 -4.83 -21.73
N VAL A 149 22.20 -5.62 -22.73
CA VAL A 149 23.58 -5.76 -23.20
C VAL A 149 23.70 -4.91 -24.44
N VAL A 150 24.67 -3.98 -24.46
CA VAL A 150 24.95 -3.13 -25.61
C VAL A 150 26.33 -3.42 -26.19
N ASP A 151 26.46 -3.21 -27.50
CA ASP A 151 27.75 -3.13 -28.15
C ASP A 151 28.44 -1.82 -27.76
N THR A 152 29.65 -1.89 -27.20
CA THR A 152 30.33 -0.66 -26.74
C THR A 152 30.82 0.25 -27.87
N GLN A 153 30.88 -0.23 -29.13
CA GLN A 153 31.28 0.58 -30.28
C GLN A 153 30.06 1.25 -30.94
N THR A 154 28.98 0.51 -31.17
CA THR A 154 27.78 1.05 -31.85
C THR A 154 26.73 1.59 -30.89
N GLN A 155 26.83 1.25 -29.61
CA GLN A 155 25.79 1.46 -28.58
C GLN A 155 24.44 0.79 -28.91
N GLU A 156 24.40 -0.11 -29.89
CA GLU A 156 23.20 -0.87 -30.21
C GLU A 156 22.93 -1.95 -29.15
N ILE A 157 21.65 -2.21 -28.88
CA ILE A 157 21.22 -3.25 -27.95
C ILE A 157 21.40 -4.62 -28.62
N ILE A 158 22.24 -5.45 -28.02
CA ILE A 158 22.52 -6.83 -28.44
C ILE A 158 21.51 -7.79 -27.80
N ALA A 159 21.15 -7.57 -26.54
CA ALA A 159 20.24 -8.43 -25.79
C ALA A 159 19.49 -7.68 -24.69
N LEU A 160 18.31 -8.19 -24.33
CA LEU A 160 17.54 -7.74 -23.19
C LEU A 160 17.69 -8.74 -22.04
N ASN A 161 18.29 -8.32 -20.92
CA ASN A 161 18.45 -9.17 -19.74
C ASN A 161 17.18 -9.18 -18.90
N SER A 162 16.67 -7.99 -18.55
CA SER A 162 15.46 -7.89 -17.74
C SER A 162 14.70 -6.59 -17.94
N ILE A 163 13.38 -6.65 -17.73
CA ILE A 163 12.51 -5.49 -17.58
C ILE A 163 11.85 -5.60 -16.21
N THR A 164 12.02 -4.60 -15.36
CA THR A 164 11.43 -4.55 -14.03
C THR A 164 10.38 -3.46 -13.94
N ILE A 165 9.15 -3.85 -13.60
CA ILE A 165 8.01 -2.97 -13.38
C ILE A 165 7.59 -3.08 -11.91
N GLN A 166 7.27 -1.96 -11.28
CA GLN A 166 6.83 -1.92 -9.88
C GLN A 166 5.37 -1.46 -9.80
N PRO A 167 4.38 -2.37 -10.02
CA PRO A 167 2.96 -1.99 -10.08
C PRO A 167 2.41 -1.49 -8.75
N LYS A 168 3.03 -1.89 -7.63
CA LYS A 168 2.78 -1.34 -6.31
C LYS A 168 4.07 -1.35 -5.51
N ALA A 169 4.16 -0.43 -4.56
CA ALA A 169 5.32 -0.35 -3.70
C ALA A 169 5.57 -1.70 -3.00
N GLY A 170 6.83 -2.17 -3.02
CA GLY A 170 7.26 -3.42 -2.40
C GLY A 170 6.96 -4.69 -3.22
N GLU A 171 6.42 -4.56 -4.43
CA GLU A 171 6.23 -5.69 -5.35
C GLU A 171 6.80 -5.35 -6.72
N ARG A 172 7.75 -6.17 -7.19
CA ARG A 172 8.41 -6.02 -8.49
C ARG A 172 8.00 -7.19 -9.39
N LEU A 173 7.70 -6.88 -10.64
CA LEU A 173 7.53 -7.85 -11.71
C LEU A 173 8.78 -7.77 -12.57
N VAL A 174 9.59 -8.83 -12.54
CA VAL A 174 10.83 -8.95 -13.30
C VAL A 174 10.56 -9.86 -14.49
N ILE A 175 10.65 -9.30 -15.67
CA ILE A 175 10.53 -10.02 -16.94
C ILE A 175 11.94 -10.36 -17.40
N THR A 176 12.23 -11.64 -17.64
CA THR A 176 13.52 -12.10 -18.19
C THR A 176 13.29 -12.97 -19.42
N GLN A 177 14.28 -13.07 -20.30
CA GLN A 177 14.27 -14.03 -21.40
C GLN A 177 14.96 -15.32 -20.97
N ALA A 178 14.32 -16.46 -21.20
CA ALA A 178 14.89 -17.78 -20.99
C ALA A 178 15.80 -18.19 -22.17
N GLU A 179 16.60 -19.25 -22.00
CA GLU A 179 17.57 -19.72 -23.00
C GLU A 179 16.92 -20.15 -24.33
N ASP A 180 15.65 -20.56 -24.30
CA ASP A 180 14.84 -20.92 -25.47
C ASP A 180 14.25 -19.70 -26.21
N GLY A 181 14.53 -18.49 -25.72
CA GLY A 181 14.02 -17.23 -26.24
C GLY A 181 12.66 -16.82 -25.66
N ASP A 182 12.05 -17.64 -24.80
CA ASP A 182 10.73 -17.39 -24.22
C ASP A 182 10.83 -16.43 -23.02
N PHE A 183 9.94 -15.44 -22.91
CA PHE A 183 9.94 -14.53 -21.76
C PHE A 183 9.29 -15.15 -20.51
N THR A 184 9.76 -14.86 -19.31
CA THR A 184 9.11 -15.28 -18.06
C THR A 184 8.87 -14.06 -17.17
N VAL A 185 7.84 -14.12 -16.32
CA VAL A 185 7.50 -13.02 -15.40
C VAL A 185 7.58 -13.56 -13.98
N ASN A 186 8.58 -13.10 -13.24
CA ASN A 186 8.76 -13.44 -11.84
C ASN A 186 8.27 -12.29 -10.96
N LYS A 187 7.46 -12.65 -9.96
CA LYS A 187 6.95 -11.71 -8.98
C LYS A 187 7.83 -11.75 -7.75
N GLU A 188 8.58 -10.69 -7.55
CA GLU A 188 9.43 -10.49 -6.39
C GLU A 188 8.74 -9.56 -5.40
N LYS A 189 8.92 -9.82 -4.12
CA LYS A 189 8.52 -8.90 -3.06
C LYS A 189 9.78 -8.35 -2.44
N ASP A 190 9.86 -7.04 -2.32
CA ASP A 190 10.95 -6.42 -1.60
C ASP A 190 10.82 -6.79 -0.12
N GLU A 191 11.94 -7.07 0.54
CA GLU A 191 11.97 -7.15 1.99
C GLU A 191 11.71 -5.76 2.55
N LEU A 192 10.48 -5.53 3.00
CA LEU A 192 10.10 -4.27 3.60
C LEU A 192 10.57 -4.23 5.05
N ILE A 193 11.24 -3.15 5.42
CA ILE A 193 11.66 -2.89 6.80
C ILE A 193 10.43 -2.36 7.54
N GLU A 194 10.02 -3.06 8.61
CA GLU A 194 8.97 -2.57 9.51
C GLU A 194 9.61 -1.59 10.51
N GLU A 195 9.19 -0.32 10.44
CA GLU A 195 9.64 0.73 11.36
C GLU A 195 8.47 1.19 12.23
N VAL A 196 8.71 1.38 13.53
CA VAL A 196 7.74 1.99 14.44
C VAL A 196 8.06 3.46 14.58
N ASN A 197 7.22 4.31 14.00
CA ASN A 197 7.35 5.75 14.05
C ASN A 197 6.44 6.35 15.13
N SER A 198 6.80 7.53 15.61
CA SER A 198 5.98 8.31 16.54
C SER A 198 5.95 9.78 16.16
N ALA A 199 4.85 10.44 16.46
CA ALA A 199 4.69 11.88 16.27
C ALA A 199 3.82 12.50 17.36
N THR A 200 4.18 13.70 17.79
CA THR A 200 3.43 14.47 18.79
C THR A 200 3.41 15.94 18.41
N GLY A 201 2.42 16.68 18.86
CA GLY A 201 2.35 18.11 18.58
C GLY A 201 1.13 18.80 19.17
N SER A 202 1.23 20.12 19.24
CA SER A 202 0.08 20.98 19.55
C SER A 202 -0.73 21.22 18.28
N ILE A 203 -2.05 21.24 18.41
CA ILE A 203 -2.97 21.44 17.31
C ILE A 203 -3.06 22.93 17.01
N GLU A 204 -2.63 23.31 15.81
CA GLU A 204 -2.77 24.64 15.24
C GLU A 204 -3.59 24.55 13.95
N GLY A 205 -4.71 25.29 13.88
CA GLY A 205 -5.67 25.13 12.78
C GLY A 205 -6.41 23.80 12.88
N THR A 206 -6.26 22.92 11.89
CA THR A 206 -6.90 21.59 11.88
C THR A 206 -5.95 20.51 12.42
N LEU A 207 -6.53 19.49 13.07
CA LEU A 207 -5.78 18.33 13.53
C LEU A 207 -5.00 17.67 12.38
N SER A 208 -5.65 17.48 11.22
CA SER A 208 -5.03 16.85 10.05
C SER A 208 -3.77 17.59 9.60
N HIS A 209 -3.85 18.92 9.50
CA HIS A 209 -2.71 19.75 9.11
C HIS A 209 -1.59 19.68 10.14
N SER A 210 -1.93 19.74 11.43
CA SER A 210 -0.94 19.65 12.52
C SER A 210 -0.21 18.31 12.52
N MET A 211 -0.91 17.20 12.27
CA MET A 211 -0.30 15.87 12.16
C MET A 211 0.58 15.74 10.92
N GLN A 212 0.11 16.20 9.76
CA GLN A 212 0.89 16.18 8.51
C GLN A 212 2.18 17.00 8.62
N LYS A 213 2.14 18.14 9.33
CA LYS A 213 3.33 18.96 9.61
C LYS A 213 4.40 18.21 10.43
N GLN A 214 3.99 17.23 11.24
CA GLN A 214 4.90 16.34 11.96
C GLN A 214 5.31 15.10 11.15
N GLY A 215 5.08 15.09 9.83
CA GLY A 215 5.46 13.99 8.95
C GLY A 215 4.53 12.79 8.96
N VAL A 216 3.37 12.87 9.63
CA VAL A 216 2.42 11.75 9.67
C VAL A 216 1.74 11.59 8.30
N PRO A 217 1.80 10.40 7.66
CA PRO A 217 1.18 10.18 6.36
C PRO A 217 -0.35 10.37 6.39
N SER A 218 -0.91 10.94 5.31
CA SER A 218 -2.35 11.26 5.23
C SER A 218 -3.27 10.08 5.52
N ARG A 219 -2.88 8.85 5.13
CA ARG A 219 -3.63 7.62 5.45
C ARG A 219 -3.71 7.38 6.96
N VAL A 220 -2.60 7.54 7.67
CA VAL A 220 -2.51 7.38 9.12
C VAL A 220 -3.32 8.47 9.81
N VAL A 221 -3.25 9.71 9.34
CA VAL A 221 -4.09 10.82 9.85
C VAL A 221 -5.58 10.49 9.74
N ASN A 222 -6.04 9.97 8.60
CA ASN A 222 -7.43 9.59 8.42
C ASN A 222 -7.84 8.46 9.37
N ASN A 223 -6.99 7.45 9.55
CA ASN A 223 -7.23 6.36 10.50
C ASN A 223 -7.32 6.88 11.94
N PHE A 224 -6.43 7.80 12.34
CA PHE A 224 -6.46 8.44 13.65
C PHE A 224 -7.79 9.15 13.91
N ILE A 225 -8.27 9.92 12.93
CA ILE A 225 -9.56 10.61 13.01
C ILE A 225 -10.70 9.61 13.18
N GLN A 226 -10.68 8.49 12.44
CA GLN A 226 -11.72 7.46 12.52
C GLN A 226 -11.76 6.76 13.89
N ILE A 227 -10.59 6.48 14.49
CA ILE A 227 -10.49 5.86 15.82
C ILE A 227 -11.22 6.71 16.88
N PHE A 228 -11.01 8.03 16.84
CA PHE A 228 -11.60 8.98 17.80
C PHE A 228 -12.97 9.53 17.40
N ALA A 229 -13.45 9.28 16.17
CA ALA A 229 -14.75 9.77 15.69
C ALA A 229 -15.93 9.32 16.57
N TYR A 230 -15.76 8.23 17.32
CA TYR A 230 -16.74 7.71 18.27
C TYR A 230 -16.80 8.46 19.61
N SER A 231 -15.73 9.17 20.00
CA SER A 231 -15.64 9.81 21.32
C SER A 231 -15.39 11.31 21.28
N VAL A 232 -14.96 11.84 20.13
CA VAL A 232 -14.54 13.23 19.98
C VAL A 232 -15.26 13.90 18.81
N ASP A 233 -15.84 15.07 19.06
CA ASP A 233 -16.26 15.99 18.00
C ASP A 233 -15.09 16.88 17.56
N PHE A 234 -14.36 16.52 16.52
CA PHE A 234 -13.19 17.31 16.09
C PHE A 234 -13.50 18.78 15.76
N ARG A 235 -14.75 19.13 15.43
CA ARG A 235 -15.13 20.52 15.14
C ARG A 235 -15.45 21.33 16.40
N ARG A 236 -15.92 20.69 17.47
CA ARG A 236 -16.42 21.37 18.68
C ARG A 236 -15.51 21.21 19.89
N ASP A 237 -14.85 20.07 19.96
CA ASP A 237 -14.11 19.65 21.13
C ASP A 237 -12.65 20.11 21.06
N VAL A 238 -12.03 19.89 19.90
CA VAL A 238 -10.63 20.25 19.61
C VAL A 238 -10.49 21.75 19.47
N ARG A 239 -9.50 22.30 20.16
CA ARG A 239 -9.12 23.71 20.14
C ARG A 239 -7.64 23.87 19.83
N ARG A 240 -7.27 25.10 19.46
CA ARG A 240 -5.87 25.48 19.36
C ARG A 240 -5.17 25.23 20.71
N GLY A 241 -4.02 24.55 20.66
CA GLY A 241 -3.22 24.20 21.83
C GLY A 241 -3.58 22.86 22.50
N ASP A 242 -4.66 22.19 22.10
CA ASP A 242 -4.84 20.77 22.43
C ASP A 242 -3.70 19.94 21.79
N LYS A 243 -3.36 18.77 22.34
CA LYS A 243 -2.23 17.97 21.85
C LYS A 243 -2.67 16.62 21.30
N PHE A 244 -1.91 16.09 20.34
CA PHE A 244 -2.04 14.72 19.87
C PHE A 244 -0.74 13.96 20.05
N GLU A 245 -0.85 12.64 20.20
CA GLU A 245 0.26 11.71 20.32
C GLU A 245 -0.08 10.48 19.48
N ILE A 246 0.82 9.99 18.65
CA ILE A 246 0.57 8.83 17.80
C ILE A 246 1.82 7.96 17.71
N ILE A 247 1.63 6.63 17.75
CA ILE A 247 2.64 5.62 17.43
C ILE A 247 2.04 4.72 16.36
N TYR A 248 2.75 4.54 15.26
CA TYR A 248 2.25 3.79 14.11
C TYR A 248 3.38 3.05 13.40
N GLU A 249 3.02 1.97 12.72
CA GLU A 249 3.94 1.17 11.92
C GLU A 249 4.06 1.79 10.52
N ASN A 250 5.25 1.78 9.95
CA ASN A 250 5.48 1.99 8.54
C ASN A 250 6.20 0.78 7.96
N LYS A 251 5.96 0.52 6.68
CA LYS A 251 6.81 -0.37 5.89
C LYS A 251 7.60 0.47 4.92
N ILE A 252 8.91 0.38 5.04
CA ILE A 252 9.87 1.17 4.28
C ILE A 252 10.60 0.22 3.33
N SER A 253 10.80 0.63 2.09
CA SER A 253 11.68 -0.10 1.19
C SER A 253 13.14 0.03 1.63
N PRO A 254 14.03 -0.88 1.19
CA PRO A 254 15.46 -0.78 1.49
C PRO A 254 16.12 0.55 1.08
N ASP A 255 15.55 1.30 0.13
CA ASP A 255 15.99 2.63 -0.29
C ASP A 255 15.45 3.79 0.60
N GLY A 256 14.79 3.47 1.71
CA GLY A 256 14.33 4.43 2.71
C GLY A 256 12.99 5.11 2.42
N LYS A 257 12.28 4.70 1.35
CA LYS A 257 10.96 5.29 1.02
C LYS A 257 9.85 4.58 1.77
N VAL A 258 8.87 5.34 2.26
CA VAL A 258 7.65 4.76 2.86
C VAL A 258 6.81 4.12 1.75
N VAL A 259 6.81 2.80 1.72
CA VAL A 259 6.11 1.95 0.76
C VAL A 259 4.65 1.77 1.16
N GLN A 260 4.41 1.58 2.46
CA GLN A 260 3.08 1.42 3.00
C GLN A 260 3.01 2.06 4.39
N SER A 261 2.12 3.03 4.55
CA SER A 261 1.79 3.56 5.87
C SER A 261 0.90 2.54 6.60
N GLY A 262 1.38 2.06 7.74
CA GLY A 262 0.82 0.93 8.46
C GLY A 262 -0.24 1.32 9.48
N ASP A 263 -0.40 0.44 10.46
CA ASP A 263 -1.45 0.50 11.45
C ASP A 263 -1.05 1.34 12.66
N ILE A 264 -2.03 1.99 13.29
CA ILE A 264 -1.79 2.79 14.48
C ILE A 264 -1.72 1.85 15.68
N ILE A 265 -0.58 1.82 16.37
CA ILE A 265 -0.40 1.05 17.60
C ILE A 265 -1.06 1.80 18.76
N TYR A 266 -0.81 3.10 18.84
CA TYR A 266 -1.32 3.98 19.89
C TYR A 266 -1.79 5.32 19.33
N ALA A 267 -2.94 5.76 19.80
CA ALA A 267 -3.54 7.05 19.47
C ALA A 267 -3.91 7.79 20.76
N GLY A 268 -3.34 8.97 20.98
CA GLY A 268 -3.55 9.82 22.14
C GLY A 268 -4.07 11.20 21.74
N LEU A 269 -5.12 11.67 22.42
CA LEU A 269 -5.64 13.03 22.26
C LEU A 269 -5.83 13.69 23.62
N ILE A 270 -5.23 14.86 23.81
CA ILE A 270 -5.24 15.60 25.06
C ILE A 270 -6.07 16.87 24.86
N LEU A 271 -7.30 16.87 25.39
CA LEU A 271 -8.28 17.92 25.22
C LEU A 271 -8.53 18.65 26.53
N ARG A 272 -8.17 19.93 26.63
CA ARG A 272 -8.46 20.78 27.82
C ARG A 272 -8.15 20.09 29.17
N LYS A 273 -7.05 19.32 29.22
CA LYS A 273 -6.53 18.50 30.34
C LYS A 273 -7.10 17.07 30.52
N GLU A 274 -7.98 16.60 29.65
CA GLU A 274 -8.41 15.19 29.60
C GLU A 274 -7.64 14.44 28.51
N LYS A 275 -6.89 13.38 28.89
CA LYS A 275 -6.17 12.52 27.95
C LYS A 275 -7.03 11.30 27.60
N ILE A 276 -7.27 11.11 26.32
CA ILE A 276 -7.93 9.94 25.76
C ILE A 276 -6.86 9.14 25.00
N GLY A 277 -6.40 8.03 25.60
CA GLY A 277 -5.39 7.14 25.01
C GLY A 277 -6.01 5.82 24.58
N LEU A 278 -5.79 5.45 23.33
CA LEU A 278 -6.36 4.26 22.70
C LEU A 278 -5.27 3.38 22.12
N TYR A 279 -5.37 2.09 22.40
CA TYR A 279 -4.36 1.08 22.06
C TYR A 279 -4.99 0.02 21.16
N ARG A 280 -4.29 -0.29 20.07
CA ARG A 280 -4.69 -1.35 19.14
C ARG A 280 -4.52 -2.70 19.78
N TYR A 281 -5.53 -3.56 19.72
CA TYR A 281 -5.44 -4.95 20.17
C TYR A 281 -6.25 -5.86 19.25
N LYS A 282 -5.72 -7.06 19.01
CA LYS A 282 -6.39 -8.10 18.23
C LYS A 282 -7.06 -9.10 19.17
N ASP A 283 -8.37 -9.25 19.04
CA ASP A 283 -9.18 -10.15 19.87
C ASP A 283 -9.04 -11.64 19.46
N ARG A 284 -9.78 -12.51 20.15
CA ARG A 284 -9.80 -13.97 19.89
C ARG A 284 -10.30 -14.35 18.50
N HIS A 285 -11.14 -13.52 17.91
CA HIS A 285 -11.75 -13.74 16.60
C HIS A 285 -10.90 -13.14 15.48
N GLY A 286 -9.75 -12.54 15.83
CA GLY A 286 -8.87 -11.88 14.90
C GLY A 286 -9.32 -10.47 14.51
N ASN A 287 -10.35 -9.93 15.15
CA ASN A 287 -10.77 -8.56 14.94
C ASN A 287 -9.78 -7.61 15.61
N THR A 288 -9.37 -6.58 14.88
CA THR A 288 -8.51 -5.52 15.42
C THR A 288 -9.39 -4.36 15.85
N GLU A 289 -9.35 -4.03 17.14
CA GLU A 289 -10.08 -2.90 17.72
C GLU A 289 -9.17 -2.03 18.59
N TYR A 290 -9.70 -0.88 19.01
CA TYR A 290 -9.02 0.09 19.85
C TYR A 290 -9.67 0.18 21.23
N TYR A 291 -8.84 0.03 22.26
CA TYR A 291 -9.26 -0.06 23.65
C TYR A 291 -8.60 1.05 24.46
N ASP A 292 -9.32 1.54 25.47
CA ASP A 292 -8.69 2.39 26.49
C ASP A 292 -7.70 1.60 27.35
N GLU A 293 -6.94 2.29 28.20
CA GLU A 293 -5.96 1.65 29.10
C GLU A 293 -6.55 0.57 30.03
N LYS A 294 -7.87 0.59 30.23
CA LYS A 294 -8.58 -0.37 31.08
C LYS A 294 -9.06 -1.59 30.29
N GLY A 295 -8.86 -1.62 28.98
CA GLY A 295 -9.32 -2.68 28.08
C GLY A 295 -10.78 -2.52 27.67
N LEU A 296 -11.35 -1.32 27.80
CA LEU A 296 -12.72 -1.03 27.37
C LEU A 296 -12.72 -0.60 25.91
N ALA A 297 -13.55 -1.24 25.10
CA ALA A 297 -13.69 -0.87 23.69
C ALA A 297 -14.38 0.49 23.58
N MET A 298 -13.92 1.33 22.65
CA MET A 298 -14.57 2.62 22.39
C MET A 298 -15.93 2.48 21.72
N LYS A 299 -16.17 1.35 21.06
CA LYS A 299 -17.44 1.03 20.41
C LYS A 299 -18.38 0.32 21.38
N LYS A 300 -18.98 1.09 22.31
CA LYS A 300 -19.99 0.56 23.24
C LYS A 300 -21.37 0.50 22.59
N THR A 301 -22.05 -0.64 22.73
CA THR A 301 -23.47 -0.77 22.38
C THR A 301 -24.29 0.20 23.19
N LEU A 302 -25.19 0.93 22.53
CA LEU A 302 -26.18 1.76 23.22
C LEU A 302 -27.07 0.91 24.12
N TYR A 303 -27.33 1.38 25.34
CA TYR A 303 -28.31 0.74 26.21
C TYR A 303 -29.66 0.70 25.50
N LYS A 304 -30.29 -0.47 25.56
CA LYS A 304 -31.63 -0.67 25.03
C LYS A 304 -32.69 0.04 25.88
N MET A 305 -32.36 0.33 27.15
CA MET A 305 -33.23 0.96 28.13
C MET A 305 -32.41 1.93 29.00
N PRO A 306 -32.89 3.17 29.24
CA PRO A 306 -32.12 4.20 29.94
C PRO A 306 -32.43 4.28 31.45
N LEU A 307 -32.66 3.14 32.10
CA LEU A 307 -33.01 3.03 33.53
C LEU A 307 -32.15 1.94 34.19
N ASN A 308 -31.93 2.06 35.49
CA ASN A 308 -31.10 1.14 36.29
C ASN A 308 -31.83 -0.15 36.73
N TYR A 309 -33.10 -0.33 36.37
CA TYR A 309 -33.89 -1.53 36.64
C TYR A 309 -34.79 -1.86 35.45
N ALA A 310 -35.28 -3.11 35.40
CA ALA A 310 -36.20 -3.59 34.38
C ALA A 310 -37.58 -2.90 34.49
N ALA A 311 -37.74 -1.78 33.79
CA ALA A 311 -39.01 -1.06 33.72
C ALA A 311 -39.96 -1.68 32.69
N ARG A 312 -41.26 -1.67 33.01
CA ARG A 312 -42.31 -2.12 32.08
C ARG A 312 -42.39 -1.17 30.89
N ILE A 313 -42.47 -1.73 29.69
CA ILE A 313 -42.76 -0.97 28.48
C ILE A 313 -44.25 -0.60 28.50
N SER A 314 -44.55 0.70 28.58
CA SER A 314 -45.92 1.20 28.40
C SER A 314 -46.29 1.33 26.93
N SER A 315 -45.32 1.64 26.06
CA SER A 315 -45.55 1.68 24.62
C SER A 315 -44.30 1.31 23.80
N PRO A 316 -44.37 0.30 22.92
CA PRO A 316 -43.23 -0.11 22.09
C PRO A 316 -43.03 0.82 20.88
N PHE A 317 -41.86 0.73 20.24
CA PHE A 317 -41.56 1.36 18.96
C PHE A 317 -42.41 0.77 17.82
N GLY A 318 -42.83 1.60 16.87
CA GLY A 318 -43.54 1.16 15.66
C GLY A 318 -44.99 1.66 15.55
N LYS A 319 -45.74 1.12 14.59
CA LYS A 319 -47.14 1.52 14.34
C LYS A 319 -48.02 1.14 15.54
N ARG A 320 -48.75 2.13 16.08
CA ARG A 320 -49.75 1.99 17.14
C ARG A 320 -51.12 2.28 16.54
N TYR A 321 -52.10 1.40 16.76
CA TYR A 321 -53.48 1.66 16.38
C TYR A 321 -54.15 2.55 17.45
N HIS A 322 -54.72 3.68 17.04
CA HIS A 322 -55.49 4.51 17.95
C HIS A 322 -56.93 3.95 18.05
N PRO A 323 -57.38 3.42 19.20
CA PRO A 323 -58.65 2.70 19.28
C PRO A 323 -59.87 3.56 18.96
N ILE A 324 -59.83 4.85 19.31
CA ILE A 324 -60.93 5.80 19.09
C ILE A 324 -60.88 6.43 17.69
N LEU A 325 -59.73 6.98 17.28
CA LEU A 325 -59.57 7.70 16.01
C LEU A 325 -59.28 6.78 14.81
N LYS A 326 -59.35 5.45 14.99
CA LYS A 326 -59.18 4.37 13.99
C LYS A 326 -58.04 4.56 12.97
N HIS A 327 -56.95 5.23 13.34
CA HIS A 327 -55.78 5.42 12.48
C HIS A 327 -54.50 4.97 13.17
N TYR A 328 -53.51 4.58 12.37
CA TYR A 328 -52.20 4.18 12.85
C TYR A 328 -51.32 5.41 13.05
N ARG A 329 -50.70 5.54 14.22
CA ARG A 329 -49.63 6.51 14.50
C ARG A 329 -48.34 5.78 14.80
N ILE A 330 -47.23 6.26 14.24
CA ILE A 330 -45.91 5.66 14.52
C ILE A 330 -45.38 6.19 15.86
N HIS A 331 -44.96 5.28 16.72
CA HIS A 331 -44.07 5.56 17.83
C HIS A 331 -42.62 5.56 17.35
N TRP A 332 -41.94 6.69 17.48
CA TRP A 332 -40.53 6.81 17.11
C TRP A 332 -39.53 6.46 18.23
N GLY A 333 -40.04 6.00 19.37
CA GLY A 333 -39.26 5.58 20.53
C GLY A 333 -39.91 4.42 21.28
N VAL A 334 -39.44 4.17 22.50
CA VAL A 334 -40.04 3.23 23.45
C VAL A 334 -40.33 4.00 24.74
N ASP A 335 -41.52 3.83 25.26
CA ASP A 335 -41.96 4.43 26.51
C ASP A 335 -41.76 3.41 27.64
N TYR A 336 -40.94 3.78 28.63
CA TYR A 336 -40.68 2.98 29.83
C TYR A 336 -41.39 3.63 31.02
N ALA A 337 -42.40 2.95 31.56
CA ALA A 337 -43.12 3.42 32.73
C ALA A 337 -42.23 3.33 33.98
N ALA A 338 -42.13 4.43 34.70
CA ALA A 338 -41.30 4.54 35.91
C ALA A 338 -41.86 5.65 36.81
N PRO A 339 -41.72 5.55 38.14
CA PRO A 339 -42.14 6.62 39.05
C PRO A 339 -41.47 7.95 38.72
N MET A 340 -42.21 9.04 38.91
CA MET A 340 -41.67 10.39 38.74
C MET A 340 -40.45 10.58 39.65
N GLY A 341 -39.37 11.17 39.13
CA GLY A 341 -38.11 11.35 39.85
C GLY A 341 -37.08 10.22 39.66
N THR A 342 -37.46 9.08 39.05
CA THR A 342 -36.52 8.00 38.74
C THR A 342 -35.35 8.53 37.89
N PRO A 343 -34.08 8.24 38.23
CA PRO A 343 -32.93 8.67 37.42
C PRO A 343 -32.97 8.08 36.01
N ILE A 344 -32.77 8.94 35.01
CA ILE A 344 -32.61 8.56 33.59
C ILE A 344 -31.13 8.55 33.27
N LEU A 345 -30.67 7.46 32.66
CA LEU A 345 -29.26 7.22 32.34
C LEU A 345 -28.96 7.50 30.86
N ALA A 346 -27.77 8.01 30.58
CA ALA A 346 -27.25 8.10 29.22
C ALA A 346 -27.08 6.69 28.63
N GLY A 347 -27.57 6.52 27.41
CA GLY A 347 -27.60 5.24 26.70
C GLY A 347 -26.25 4.86 26.13
N GLY A 348 -25.33 5.81 26.02
CA GLY A 348 -23.96 5.61 25.54
C GLY A 348 -23.08 6.78 25.92
N ASP A 349 -21.77 6.60 25.80
CA ASP A 349 -20.82 7.70 25.87
C ASP A 349 -21.14 8.72 24.76
N GLY A 350 -21.06 10.02 25.03
CA GLY A 350 -21.38 11.01 24.01
C GLY A 350 -21.41 12.45 24.50
N VAL A 351 -21.89 13.33 23.61
CA VAL A 351 -22.00 14.77 23.85
C VAL A 351 -23.47 15.18 23.77
N VAL A 352 -23.93 15.91 24.79
CA VAL A 352 -25.27 16.50 24.83
C VAL A 352 -25.40 17.52 23.69
N GLN A 353 -26.30 17.29 22.75
CA GLN A 353 -26.63 18.23 21.68
C GLN A 353 -27.72 19.21 22.09
N VAL A 354 -28.69 18.72 22.87
CA VAL A 354 -29.88 19.47 23.28
C VAL A 354 -30.20 19.11 24.73
N ALA A 355 -30.51 20.11 25.54
CA ALA A 355 -31.06 19.97 26.89
C ALA A 355 -31.97 21.18 27.16
N LYS A 356 -33.25 21.07 26.81
CA LYS A 356 -34.26 22.14 26.95
C LYS A 356 -35.68 21.59 26.85
N TYR A 357 -36.68 22.42 27.14
CA TYR A 357 -38.07 22.11 26.81
C TYR A 357 -38.26 22.08 25.28
N ASN A 358 -38.93 21.06 24.74
CA ASN A 358 -39.03 20.79 23.30
C ASN A 358 -40.44 20.31 22.88
N GLY A 359 -41.43 21.18 23.05
CA GLY A 359 -42.80 20.94 22.59
C GLY A 359 -43.41 19.68 23.18
N ALA A 360 -43.94 18.79 22.33
CA ALA A 360 -44.60 17.56 22.76
C ALA A 360 -43.70 16.62 23.57
N TYR A 361 -42.37 16.68 23.41
CA TYR A 361 -41.43 15.91 24.21
C TYR A 361 -41.26 16.43 25.64
N GLY A 362 -41.75 17.64 25.96
CA GLY A 362 -41.51 18.26 27.26
C GLY A 362 -40.03 18.56 27.48
N ASN A 363 -39.54 18.36 28.72
CA ASN A 363 -38.11 18.46 28.99
C ASN A 363 -37.37 17.33 28.28
N TYR A 364 -36.44 17.73 27.41
CA TYR A 364 -35.86 16.86 26.41
C TYR A 364 -34.34 16.96 26.40
N VAL A 365 -33.69 15.80 26.35
CA VAL A 365 -32.24 15.67 26.14
C VAL A 365 -31.98 14.88 24.86
N LYS A 366 -31.02 15.34 24.05
CA LYS A 366 -30.48 14.58 22.92
C LYS A 366 -28.98 14.44 23.07
N ILE A 367 -28.46 13.21 22.93
CA ILE A 367 -27.03 12.91 23.03
C ILE A 367 -26.57 12.35 21.69
N ARG A 368 -25.50 12.93 21.13
CA ARG A 368 -24.79 12.35 19.99
C ARG A 368 -23.71 11.43 20.53
N HIS A 369 -23.71 10.19 20.06
CA HIS A 369 -22.70 9.20 20.42
C HIS A 369 -21.58 9.21 19.39
N ASN A 370 -21.90 9.10 18.12
CA ASN A 370 -20.92 9.10 17.03
C ASN A 370 -21.52 9.72 15.74
N SER A 371 -20.91 9.48 14.58
CA SER A 371 -21.42 9.95 13.28
C SER A 371 -22.73 9.28 12.87
N GLU A 372 -22.95 8.05 13.31
CA GLU A 372 -24.10 7.23 12.95
C GLU A 372 -25.24 7.31 13.98
N PHE A 373 -24.91 7.37 15.27
CA PHE A 373 -25.85 7.18 16.37
C PHE A 373 -26.06 8.41 17.26
N SER A 374 -27.34 8.66 17.59
CA SER A 374 -27.75 9.55 18.68
C SER A 374 -28.93 8.97 19.44
N THR A 375 -29.11 9.39 20.69
CA THR A 375 -30.24 9.02 21.54
C THR A 375 -31.02 10.25 21.96
N ALA A 376 -32.30 10.07 22.22
CA ALA A 376 -33.17 11.13 22.70
C ALA A 376 -34.03 10.66 23.86
N TYR A 377 -34.31 11.58 24.78
CA TYR A 377 -34.96 11.33 26.05
C TYR A 377 -36.00 12.41 26.28
N GLY A 378 -37.27 12.02 26.41
CA GLY A 378 -38.39 12.93 26.60
C GLY A 378 -39.10 12.78 27.95
N HIS A 379 -40.03 13.70 28.18
CA HIS A 379 -40.96 13.77 29.30
C HIS A 379 -40.31 13.92 30.68
N MET A 380 -39.07 14.44 30.76
CA MET A 380 -38.37 14.55 32.03
C MET A 380 -39.06 15.52 32.99
N LYS A 381 -38.98 15.26 34.30
CA LYS A 381 -39.34 16.26 35.33
C LYS A 381 -38.34 17.41 35.34
N GLY A 382 -37.06 17.08 35.14
CA GLY A 382 -35.97 18.04 35.11
C GLY A 382 -34.65 17.38 34.70
N PHE A 383 -33.65 18.20 34.42
CA PHE A 383 -32.32 17.74 34.01
C PHE A 383 -31.40 17.52 35.21
N ALA A 384 -30.43 16.62 35.06
CA ALA A 384 -29.36 16.48 36.05
C ALA A 384 -28.47 17.73 36.06
N ARG A 385 -27.81 18.00 37.19
CA ARG A 385 -27.01 19.24 37.38
C ARG A 385 -26.00 19.45 36.25
N GLY A 386 -26.06 20.64 35.67
CA GLY A 386 -25.16 21.08 34.61
C GLY A 386 -25.37 20.39 33.27
N MET A 387 -26.47 19.67 33.03
CA MET A 387 -26.82 19.21 31.68
C MET A 387 -27.13 20.38 30.77
N LYS A 388 -26.26 20.60 29.80
CA LYS A 388 -26.37 21.64 28.78
C LYS A 388 -25.70 21.18 27.48
N PRO A 389 -26.05 21.77 26.33
CA PRO A 389 -25.37 21.48 25.07
C PRO A 389 -23.84 21.58 25.20
N GLY A 390 -23.12 20.63 24.62
CA GLY A 390 -21.66 20.51 24.69
C GLY A 390 -21.12 19.74 25.91
N LYS A 391 -21.96 19.37 26.89
CA LYS A 391 -21.52 18.54 28.01
C LYS A 391 -21.26 17.10 27.56
N ARG A 392 -20.09 16.56 27.93
CA ARG A 392 -19.78 15.13 27.80
C ARG A 392 -20.50 14.32 28.88
N VAL A 393 -20.99 13.16 28.49
CA VAL A 393 -21.62 12.20 29.37
C VAL A 393 -21.07 10.81 29.11
N LYS A 394 -20.91 10.03 30.18
CA LYS A 394 -20.60 8.61 30.10
C LYS A 394 -21.88 7.80 30.03
N GLN A 395 -21.86 6.66 29.35
CA GLN A 395 -22.91 5.66 29.42
C GLN A 395 -23.21 5.33 30.88
N GLY A 396 -24.50 5.24 31.24
CA GLY A 396 -24.92 5.02 32.62
C GLY A 396 -24.89 6.27 33.51
N GLN A 397 -24.38 7.41 33.05
CA GLN A 397 -24.44 8.66 33.80
C GLN A 397 -25.86 9.20 33.88
N VAL A 398 -26.27 9.72 35.05
CA VAL A 398 -27.57 10.36 35.22
C VAL A 398 -27.64 11.68 34.43
N ILE A 399 -28.63 11.80 33.56
CA ILE A 399 -28.85 12.96 32.67
C ILE A 399 -30.12 13.74 33.02
N GLY A 400 -31.02 13.15 33.79
CA GLY A 400 -32.27 13.76 34.19
C GLY A 400 -33.11 12.80 34.98
N TYR A 401 -34.36 13.17 35.19
CA TYR A 401 -35.28 12.41 36.03
C TYR A 401 -36.62 12.22 35.33
N VAL A 402 -37.20 11.03 35.45
CA VAL A 402 -38.50 10.68 34.89
C VAL A 402 -39.55 11.68 35.35
N GLY A 403 -40.43 12.07 34.42
CA GLY A 403 -41.54 12.97 34.69
C GLY A 403 -42.72 12.67 33.78
N SER A 404 -43.54 13.69 33.58
CA SER A 404 -44.70 13.63 32.69
C SER A 404 -44.89 14.99 31.99
N THR A 405 -43.79 15.66 31.63
CA THR A 405 -43.84 16.96 30.96
C THR A 405 -44.12 16.82 29.46
N GLY A 406 -44.67 17.87 28.84
CA GLY A 406 -45.08 17.83 27.44
C GLY A 406 -46.36 17.02 27.25
N ARG A 407 -46.48 16.32 26.12
CA ARG A 407 -47.66 15.50 25.82
C ARG A 407 -47.47 14.08 26.35
N SER A 408 -47.79 13.90 27.63
CA SER A 408 -47.64 12.65 28.37
C SER A 408 -48.92 12.36 29.15
N THR A 409 -49.32 11.08 29.24
CA THR A 409 -50.51 10.65 30.00
C THR A 409 -50.20 10.18 31.42
N GLY A 410 -48.92 10.03 31.76
CA GLY A 410 -48.47 9.62 33.08
C GLY A 410 -46.94 9.46 33.14
N PRO A 411 -46.36 9.23 34.33
CA PRO A 411 -44.90 9.16 34.49
C PRO A 411 -44.23 8.06 33.66
N HIS A 412 -43.34 8.47 32.75
CA HIS A 412 -42.51 7.58 31.94
C HIS A 412 -41.32 8.33 31.33
N VAL A 413 -40.33 7.60 30.84
CA VAL A 413 -39.32 8.15 29.92
C VAL A 413 -39.60 7.67 28.51
N HIS A 414 -39.65 8.63 27.58
CA HIS A 414 -39.68 8.34 26.15
C HIS A 414 -38.25 8.26 25.62
N TYR A 415 -37.84 7.10 25.09
CA TYR A 415 -36.48 6.83 24.65
C TYR A 415 -36.43 6.54 23.15
N GLU A 416 -35.69 7.35 22.40
CA GLU A 416 -35.43 7.12 20.98
C GLU A 416 -33.96 6.79 20.73
N VAL A 417 -33.72 5.96 19.72
CA VAL A 417 -32.41 5.81 19.10
C VAL A 417 -32.51 6.18 17.63
N VAL A 418 -31.58 7.03 17.17
CA VAL A 418 -31.49 7.51 15.80
C VAL A 418 -30.20 6.96 15.20
N ARG A 419 -30.31 6.26 14.07
CA ARG A 419 -29.21 5.71 13.28
C ARG A 419 -29.23 6.33 11.88
N ASN A 420 -28.16 7.02 11.48
CA ASN A 420 -28.04 7.72 10.18
C ASN A 420 -29.26 8.61 9.88
N GLY A 421 -29.69 9.39 10.88
CA GLY A 421 -30.84 10.28 10.79
C GLY A 421 -32.22 9.62 10.87
N ARG A 422 -32.32 8.28 10.87
CA ARG A 422 -33.58 7.53 10.97
C ARG A 422 -33.79 6.99 12.38
N ARG A 423 -35.00 7.13 12.94
CA ARG A 423 -35.34 6.49 14.21
C ARG A 423 -35.48 4.99 14.01
N VAL A 424 -34.85 4.23 14.88
CA VAL A 424 -34.83 2.76 14.85
C VAL A 424 -35.30 2.22 16.20
N ASN A 425 -35.82 0.99 16.20
CA ASN A 425 -36.28 0.37 17.44
C ASN A 425 -35.09 0.12 18.39
N PRO A 426 -35.02 0.79 19.56
CA PRO A 426 -33.93 0.62 20.53
C PRO A 426 -33.69 -0.83 20.97
N ARG A 427 -34.73 -1.68 20.94
CA ARG A 427 -34.66 -3.07 21.43
C ARG A 427 -33.95 -4.01 20.47
N THR A 428 -33.98 -3.71 19.17
CA THR A 428 -33.45 -4.59 18.11
C THR A 428 -32.10 -4.11 17.57
N ILE A 429 -31.54 -3.03 18.14
CA ILE A 429 -30.24 -2.52 17.72
C ILE A 429 -29.18 -3.54 18.11
N LYS A 430 -28.60 -4.15 17.09
CA LYS A 430 -27.33 -4.85 17.16
C LYS A 430 -26.27 -3.79 16.86
N ALA A 431 -25.81 -3.06 17.87
CA ALA A 431 -24.54 -2.37 17.69
C ALA A 431 -23.47 -3.47 17.67
N SER A 432 -22.58 -3.45 16.70
CA SER A 432 -21.36 -4.26 16.75
C SER A 432 -20.52 -3.69 17.89
N ALA A 433 -20.74 -4.16 19.11
CA ALA A 433 -19.91 -3.82 20.25
C ALA A 433 -18.52 -4.40 19.98
N GLY A 434 -17.48 -3.58 20.15
CA GLY A 434 -16.22 -4.16 20.56
C GLY A 434 -16.45 -4.75 21.95
N GLU A 435 -16.26 -6.05 22.12
CA GLU A 435 -16.35 -6.65 23.45
C GLU A 435 -15.20 -6.14 24.32
N ASN A 436 -15.49 -5.72 25.55
CA ASN A 436 -14.44 -5.34 26.50
C ASN A 436 -13.50 -6.52 26.76
N LEU A 437 -12.21 -6.26 26.88
CA LEU A 437 -11.23 -7.29 27.16
C LEU A 437 -11.40 -7.81 28.59
N ALA A 438 -11.40 -9.13 28.74
CA ALA A 438 -11.49 -9.82 30.02
C ALA A 438 -10.49 -10.99 30.12
N GLY A 439 -10.24 -11.46 31.34
CA GLY A 439 -9.40 -12.62 31.62
C GLY A 439 -8.00 -12.52 31.03
N VAL A 440 -7.58 -13.58 30.32
CA VAL A 440 -6.23 -13.70 29.73
C VAL A 440 -5.94 -12.58 28.71
N HIS A 441 -6.94 -12.12 27.96
CA HIS A 441 -6.74 -11.04 26.97
C HIS A 441 -6.51 -9.71 27.64
N LEU A 442 -7.24 -9.41 28.72
CA LEU A 442 -6.99 -8.20 29.51
C LEU A 442 -5.57 -8.21 30.11
N LYS A 443 -5.08 -9.38 30.55
CA LYS A 443 -3.71 -9.52 31.07
C LYS A 443 -2.67 -9.25 29.97
N LYS A 444 -2.81 -9.88 28.80
CA LYS A 444 -1.92 -9.67 27.64
C LYS A 444 -1.97 -8.21 27.14
N PHE A 445 -3.16 -7.64 27.06
CA PHE A 445 -3.37 -6.25 26.68
C PHE A 445 -2.65 -5.30 27.64
N LYS A 446 -2.80 -5.50 28.96
CA LYS A 446 -2.10 -4.67 29.96
C LYS A 446 -0.58 -4.78 29.86
N GLN A 447 -0.04 -5.95 29.52
CA GLN A 447 1.40 -6.11 29.25
C GLN A 447 1.82 -5.30 28.03
N MET A 448 1.11 -5.42 26.91
CA MET A 448 1.36 -4.64 25.71
C MET A 448 1.24 -3.12 25.96
N VAL A 449 0.24 -2.67 26.72
CA VAL A 449 0.10 -1.26 27.12
C VAL A 449 1.30 -0.79 27.94
N ALA A 450 1.80 -1.64 28.86
CA ALA A 450 2.99 -1.31 29.64
C ALA A 450 4.25 -1.21 28.78
N GLU A 451 4.43 -2.10 27.80
CA GLU A 451 5.53 -2.05 26.83
C GLU A 451 5.48 -0.76 25.99
N VAL A 452 4.31 -0.42 25.44
CA VAL A 452 4.10 0.84 24.68
C VAL A 452 4.32 2.08 25.56
N LYS A 453 3.97 2.02 26.85
CA LYS A 453 4.22 3.13 27.79
C LYS A 453 5.69 3.26 28.17
N SER A 454 6.43 2.16 28.23
CA SER A 454 7.87 2.20 28.50
C SER A 454 8.64 2.76 27.30
N SER A 455 8.24 2.43 26.07
CA SER A 455 8.84 3.01 24.86
C SER A 455 8.48 4.48 24.66
N TYR A 456 7.38 4.94 25.27
CA TYR A 456 6.81 6.28 25.16
C TYR A 456 7.81 7.41 25.43
N GLN A 457 8.60 7.30 26.51
CA GLN A 457 9.57 8.34 26.88
C GLN A 457 10.66 8.46 25.82
N ASN A 458 11.17 7.34 25.31
CA ASN A 458 12.20 7.33 24.28
C ASN A 458 11.67 7.83 22.93
N MET A 459 10.43 7.48 22.58
CA MET A 459 9.79 7.82 21.31
C MET A 459 9.41 9.30 21.21
N PHE A 460 8.86 9.88 22.27
CA PHE A 460 8.39 11.27 22.24
C PHE A 460 9.41 12.30 22.74
N ALA A 461 10.43 11.91 23.52
CA ALA A 461 11.50 12.83 23.94
C ALA A 461 12.40 13.28 22.77
N GLN A 462 12.55 12.45 21.72
CA GLN A 462 13.33 12.82 20.53
C GLN A 462 12.65 13.88 19.66
N ASN A 463 11.32 14.02 19.76
CA ASN A 463 10.52 14.93 18.94
C ASN A 463 10.26 16.30 19.60
N GLU A 464 10.69 16.52 20.86
CA GLU A 464 10.63 17.83 21.52
C GLU A 464 11.90 18.68 21.31
N ALA A 465 12.96 18.13 20.68
CA ALA A 465 14.14 18.89 20.32
C ALA A 465 13.90 19.66 19.00
N PRO A 466 14.10 21.00 18.95
CA PRO A 466 13.99 21.74 17.70
C PRO A 466 15.04 21.20 16.71
N GLN A 467 14.59 20.79 15.52
CA GLN A 467 15.48 20.52 14.39
C GLN A 467 16.31 21.79 14.13
N LYS A 468 17.57 21.80 14.60
CA LYS A 468 18.55 22.77 14.15
C LYS A 468 18.74 22.50 12.66
N VAL A 469 18.18 23.39 11.84
CA VAL A 469 18.46 23.46 10.40
C VAL A 469 19.97 23.60 10.25
N ALA A 470 20.62 22.53 9.78
CA ALA A 470 21.99 22.61 9.32
C ALA A 470 21.98 23.47 8.05
N LYS A 471 22.28 24.76 8.19
CA LYS A 471 22.79 25.55 7.07
C LYS A 471 24.18 25.02 6.75
N LYS A 472 24.34 24.42 5.57
CA LYS A 472 25.56 24.51 4.77
C LYS A 472 25.17 24.51 3.31
#